data_AF-A0A2L2XCL1-F1
#
_entry.id   AF-A0A2L2XCL1-F1
#
_cell.length_a   1.000
_cell.length_b   1.000
_cell.length_c   1.000
_cell.angle_alpha   90.00
_cell.angle_beta   90.00
_cell.angle_gamma   90.00
#
_symmetry.space_group_name_H-M   'P 1'
#
loop_
_entity.id
_entity.type
_entity.pdbx_description
1 polymer ?
#
loop_
_entity_poly.entity_id
_entity_poly.type
_entity_poly.pdbx_seq_one_letter_code
_entity_poly.pdbx_strand_id
1 'polypeptide(L)' 'MLTGLDNVQVIKMYELIFYLYINNIGNKKALRMLYKYQYHLTQFEQKTNPKWRQFVEAMENLYHGLL' A
#
# COMPACT_ATOMS: atom_id res chain seq x y z
N MET A 1 -13.32 -21.55 -13.98
CA MET A 1 -11.88 -21.90 -14.04
C MET A 1 -11.19 -21.15 -12.92
N LEU A 2 -10.77 -21.84 -11.86
CA LEU A 2 -9.81 -21.29 -10.90
C LEU A 2 -8.46 -21.27 -11.61
N THR A 3 -7.85 -20.10 -11.74
CA THR A 3 -6.51 -20.03 -12.31
C THR A 3 -5.54 -20.50 -11.23
N GLY A 4 -4.47 -21.23 -11.59
CA GLY A 4 -3.46 -21.72 -10.64
C GLY A 4 -2.71 -20.63 -9.85
N LEU A 5 -3.10 -19.37 -10.00
CA LEU A 5 -2.66 -18.20 -9.23
C LEU A 5 -3.42 -18.00 -7.92
N ASP A 6 -4.54 -18.70 -7.69
CA ASP A 6 -5.34 -18.54 -6.47
C ASP A 6 -4.56 -18.93 -5.18
N ASN A 7 -3.51 -19.74 -5.31
CA ASN A 7 -2.59 -20.11 -4.23
C ASN A 7 -1.35 -19.19 -4.10
N VAL A 8 -1.15 -18.23 -5.01
CA VAL A 8 -0.02 -17.29 -4.92
C VAL A 8 -0.50 -16.05 -4.17
N GLN A 9 -0.18 -15.99 -2.89
CA GLN A 9 -0.40 -14.81 -2.07
C GLN A 9 0.58 -13.70 -2.49
N VAL A 10 0.30 -13.03 -3.60
CA VAL A 10 1.13 -11.95 -4.13
C VAL A 10 1.01 -10.75 -3.20
N ILE A 11 2.11 -10.42 -2.51
CA ILE A 11 2.23 -9.19 -1.72
C ILE A 11 2.00 -8.01 -2.65
N LYS A 12 0.99 -7.19 -2.34
CA LYS A 12 0.71 -5.96 -3.08
C LYS A 12 1.69 -4.88 -2.65
N MET A 13 2.06 -3.99 -3.58
CA MET A 13 3.05 -2.96 -3.26
C MET A 13 2.63 -2.01 -2.16
N TYR A 14 1.33 -1.69 -2.07
CA TYR A 14 0.84 -0.84 -0.98
C TYR A 14 1.02 -1.51 0.39
N GLU A 15 0.94 -2.84 0.48
CA GLU A 15 1.18 -3.59 1.72
C GLU A 15 2.66 -3.52 2.12
N LEU A 16 3.57 -3.70 1.16
CA LEU A 16 5.01 -3.58 1.41
C LEU A 16 5.40 -2.15 1.82
N ILE A 17 4.85 -1.12 1.16
CA ILE A 17 5.09 0.28 1.52
C ILE A 17 4.62 0.57 2.94
N PHE A 18 3.42 0.11 3.30
CA PHE A 18 2.88 0.29 4.65
C PHE A 18 3.73 -0.44 5.70
N TYR A 19 4.08 -1.69 5.45
CA TYR A 19 4.93 -2.48 6.35
C TYR A 19 6.27 -1.79 6.64
N LEU A 20 6.96 -1.32 5.60
CA LEU A 20 8.22 -0.59 5.76
C LEU A 20 8.01 0.73 6.53
N TYR A 21 6.91 1.43 6.25
CA TYR A 21 6.59 2.70 6.90
C TYR A 21 6.34 2.57 8.41
N ILE A 22 5.49 1.62 8.82
CA ILE A 22 5.09 1.45 10.23
C ILE A 22 6.24 0.90 11.09
N ASN A 23 7.06 0.01 10.52
CA ASN A 23 8.24 -0.55 11.20
C ASN A 23 9.46 0.39 11.19
N ASN A 24 9.32 1.62 10.68
CA ASN A 24 10.42 2.59 10.53
C ASN A 24 11.61 2.05 9.71
N ILE A 25 11.35 1.17 8.75
CA ILE A 25 12.37 0.60 7.86
C ILE A 25 12.49 1.46 6.61
N GLY A 26 13.59 2.21 6.51
CA GLY A 26 13.87 3.08 5.37
C GLY A 26 13.36 4.52 5.53
N ASN A 27 13.51 5.32 4.47
CA ASN A 27 13.20 6.75 4.53
C ASN A 27 11.70 7.01 4.31
N LYS A 28 10.99 7.50 5.34
CA LYS A 28 9.55 7.80 5.29
C LYS A 28 9.15 8.75 4.16
N LYS A 29 9.99 9.75 3.85
CA LYS A 29 9.72 10.70 2.76
C LYS A 29 9.83 10.00 1.40
N ALA A 30 10.83 9.14 1.23
CA ALA A 30 11.00 8.33 0.02
C ALA A 30 9.84 7.34 -0.17
N LEU A 31 9.40 6.65 0.90
CA LEU A 31 8.25 5.75 0.86
C LEU A 31 6.95 6.48 0.47
N ARG A 32 6.73 7.69 1.01
CA ARG A 32 5.61 8.55 0.61
C ARG A 32 5.69 8.98 -0.86
N MET A 33 6.89 9.25 -1.38
CA MET A 33 7.08 9.55 -2.80
C MET A 33 6.86 8.33 -3.68
N LEU A 34 7.32 7.15 -3.25
CA LEU A 34 7.09 5.88 -3.95
C LEU A 34 5.60 5.55 -4.04
N TYR A 35 4.87 5.71 -2.93
CA TYR A 35 3.41 5.61 -2.91
C TYR A 35 2.79 6.56 -3.93
N LYS A 36 3.12 7.86 -3.87
CA LYS A 36 2.58 8.82 -4.86
C LYS A 36 2.89 8.42 -6.29
N TYR A 37 4.12 7.99 -6.56
CA TYR A 37 4.55 7.61 -7.90
C TYR A 37 3.73 6.43 -8.44
N GLN A 38 3.60 5.35 -7.65
CA GLN A 38 2.79 4.18 -8.01
C GLN A 38 1.31 4.53 -8.18
N TYR A 39 0.81 5.48 -7.41
CA TYR A 39 -0.59 5.88 -7.39
C TYR A 39 -0.98 6.93 -8.45
N HIS A 40 0.00 7.45 -9.19
CA HIS A 40 -0.21 8.44 -10.26
C HIS A 40 0.01 7.86 -11.66
N LEU A 41 0.18 6.54 -11.78
CA LEU A 41 0.43 5.87 -13.07
C LEU A 41 -0.78 5.94 -14.01
N THR A 42 -2.01 5.99 -13.48
CA THR A 42 -3.23 6.16 -14.28
C THR A 42 -4.13 7.30 -13.78
N GLN A 43 -4.89 7.91 -14.70
CA GLN A 43 -5.88 8.93 -14.33
C GLN A 43 -7.01 8.39 -13.44
N PHE A 44 -7.25 7.07 -13.46
CA PHE A 44 -8.23 6.39 -12.61
C PHE A 44 -7.75 6.30 -11.16
N GLU A 45 -6.49 5.92 -10.95
CA GLU A 45 -5.85 5.84 -9.63
C GLU A 45 -5.77 7.22 -8.96
N GLN A 46 -5.53 8.28 -9.73
CA GLN A 46 -5.55 9.66 -9.22
C GLN A 46 -6.90 10.06 -8.59
N LYS A 47 -8.01 9.53 -9.10
CA LYS A 47 -9.37 9.89 -8.64
C LYS A 47 -9.86 9.04 -7.48
N THR A 48 -9.39 7.79 -7.39
CA THR A 48 -9.95 6.78 -6.49
C THR A 48 -9.08 6.52 -5.27
N ASN A 49 -7.78 6.76 -5.37
CA ASN A 49 -6.89 6.38 -4.30
C ASN A 49 -6.86 7.40 -3.14
N PRO A 50 -6.76 6.90 -1.88
CA PRO A 50 -6.70 7.76 -0.72
C PRO A 50 -5.45 8.64 -0.73
N LYS A 51 -5.57 9.85 -0.17
CA LYS A 51 -4.40 10.67 0.15
C LYS A 51 -3.52 9.91 1.14
N TRP A 52 -2.21 10.19 1.14
CA TRP A 52 -1.23 9.49 2.00
C TRP A 52 -1.69 9.26 3.45
N ARG A 53 -2.26 10.28 4.10
CA ARG A 53 -2.75 10.16 5.49
C ARG A 53 -3.92 9.18 5.60
N GLN A 54 -4.89 9.29 4.71
CA GLN A 54 -6.06 8.39 4.65
C GLN A 54 -5.63 6.94 4.34
N PHE A 55 -4.60 6.77 3.51
CA PHE A 55 -4.01 5.46 3.24
C PHE A 55 -3.43 4.83 4.50
N VAL A 56 -2.60 5.57 5.24
CA VAL A 56 -2.00 5.09 6.48
C VAL A 56 -3.08 4.75 7.50
N GLU A 57 -4.04 5.66 7.74
CA GLU A 57 -5.15 5.44 8.68
C GLU A 57 -6.00 4.21 8.28
N ALA A 58 -6.29 4.04 6.99
CA ALA A 58 -7.02 2.87 6.50
C ALA A 58 -6.24 1.56 6.71
N MET A 59 -4.94 1.56 6.43
CA MET A 59 -4.09 0.38 6.65
C MET A 59 -3.91 0.08 8.13
N GLU A 60 -3.72 1.08 8.98
CA GLU A 60 -3.68 0.89 10.43
C GLU A 60 -4.99 0.25 10.92
N ASN A 61 -6.16 0.72 10.45
CA ASN A 61 -7.43 0.12 10.81
C ASN A 61 -7.61 -1.33 10.30
N LEU A 62 -7.10 -1.64 9.11
CA LEU A 62 -7.14 -3.00 8.56
C LEU A 62 -6.24 -3.97 9.33
N TYR A 63 -5.08 -3.49 9.77
CA TYR A 63 -4.04 -4.31 10.41
C TYR A 63 -3.97 -4.19 11.94
N HIS A 64 -4.80 -3.33 12.57
CA HIS A 64 -4.87 -3.16 14.03
C HIS A 64 -5.28 -4.43 14.79
N GLY A 65 -5.67 -5.51 14.10
CA GLY A 65 -5.89 -6.83 14.70
C GLY A 65 -4.72 -7.82 14.56
N LEU A 66 -3.57 -7.39 14.00
CA LEU A 66 -2.48 -8.27 13.54
C LEU A 66 -1.07 -7.81 13.95
N LEU A 67 -0.96 -6.76 14.76
CA LEU A 67 0.25 -6.31 15.45
C LEU A 67 -0.06 -6.12 16.94
#